data_AF-A0A7V9IE18-F1
#
_entry.id   AF-A0A7V9IE18-F1
#
_cell.length_a   1.000
_cell.length_b   1.000
_cell.length_c   1.000
_cell.angle_alpha   90.00
_cell.angle_beta   90.00
_cell.angle_gamma   90.00
#
_symmetry.space_group_name_H-M   'P 1'
#
loop_
_entity.id
_entity.type
_entity.pdbx_description
1 polymer ?
#
loop_
_entity_poly.entity_id
_entity_poly.type
_entity_poly.pdbx_seq_one_letter_code
_entity_poly.pdbx_strand_id
1 'polypeptide(L)'
;MRNELFGDYIPAARNVELVIQELEDELLLYDLVHNKAFCLNSTSREVWGYCDGTRSAEDIAQLIGDQDVVWLALNELRSNHLLTNDLPSGKVLNGISRREAIKRIGLGSAAALPVILSMAAPTAAQTQSICGKQCGNDTACNSIGSVCPSCVGMLCTALPDDEITIEING
;
A
#
# COMPACT_ATOMS: atom_id res chain seq x y z
N MET A 1 -33.11 3.83 -6.20
CA MET A 1 -33.43 2.88 -5.12
C MET A 1 -32.51 3.26 -3.97
N ARG A 2 -33.10 3.76 -2.88
CA ARG A 2 -32.46 4.73 -1.98
C ARG A 2 -31.38 4.08 -1.12
N ASN A 3 -30.28 4.81 -0.95
CA ASN A 3 -29.16 4.52 -0.04
C ASN A 3 -29.53 4.72 1.45
N GLU A 4 -30.82 4.73 1.80
CA GLU A 4 -31.34 5.10 3.13
C GLU A 4 -30.91 4.14 4.25
N LEU A 5 -30.52 2.89 3.93
CA LEU A 5 -30.12 1.93 4.97
C LEU A 5 -28.67 2.09 5.45
N PHE A 6 -27.90 2.99 4.83
CA PHE A 6 -26.46 3.13 5.06
C PHE A 6 -26.04 4.49 5.60
N GLY A 7 -26.93 5.48 5.59
CA GLY A 7 -26.66 6.77 6.23
C GLY A 7 -26.20 6.55 7.67
N ASP A 8 -26.90 5.68 8.39
CA ASP A 8 -26.63 5.30 9.79
C ASP A 8 -25.42 4.38 9.99
N TYR A 9 -24.69 3.96 8.95
CA TYR A 9 -23.50 3.12 9.16
C TYR A 9 -22.39 3.96 9.79
N ILE A 10 -21.84 3.50 10.91
CA ILE A 10 -20.79 4.20 11.66
C ILE A 10 -19.46 3.48 11.42
N PRO A 11 -18.66 3.88 10.41
CA PRO A 11 -17.39 3.23 10.11
C PRO A 11 -16.33 3.55 11.17
N ALA A 12 -15.52 2.55 11.48
CA ALA A 12 -14.34 2.69 12.32
C ALA A 12 -13.11 2.17 11.58
N ALA A 13 -12.11 3.03 11.42
CA ALA A 13 -10.82 2.71 10.84
C ALA A 13 -10.07 1.73 11.75
N ARG A 14 -9.39 0.77 11.13
CA ARG A 14 -8.47 -0.10 11.85
C ARG A 14 -7.19 0.67 12.13
N ASN A 15 -6.76 0.68 13.39
CA ASN A 15 -5.52 1.33 13.86
C ASN A 15 -4.57 0.34 14.57
N VAL A 16 -4.90 -0.95 14.55
CA VAL A 16 -4.10 -2.04 15.12
C VAL A 16 -3.35 -2.72 13.98
N GLU A 17 -2.10 -3.11 14.25
CA GLU A 17 -1.24 -3.81 13.27
C GLU A 17 -1.06 -3.05 11.94
N LEU A 18 -1.18 -1.72 12.00
CA LEU A 18 -0.88 -0.81 10.90
C LEU A 18 0.29 0.11 11.27
N VAL A 19 1.27 0.23 10.37
CA VAL A 19 2.24 1.32 10.40
C VAL A 19 1.71 2.45 9.52
N ILE A 20 1.56 3.64 10.11
CA ILE A 20 0.97 4.81 9.46
C ILE A 20 2.08 5.82 9.20
N GLN A 21 2.20 6.30 7.96
CA GLN A 21 3.11 7.38 7.61
C GLN A 21 2.36 8.44 6.80
N GLU A 22 2.39 9.67 7.31
CA GLU A 22 1.76 10.82 6.68
C GLU A 22 2.72 11.48 5.68
N LEU A 23 2.20 11.78 4.49
CA LEU A 23 2.82 12.63 3.48
C LEU A 23 1.94 13.87 3.28
N GLU A 24 2.40 14.86 2.49
CA GLU A 24 1.65 16.10 2.23
C GLU A 24 0.25 15.83 1.65
N ASP A 25 0.18 15.02 0.59
CA ASP A 25 -1.09 14.77 -0.13
C ASP A 25 -1.59 13.32 -0.02
N GLU A 26 -0.85 12.46 0.70
CA GLU A 26 -1.10 11.02 0.75
C GLU A 26 -0.96 10.47 2.17
N LEU A 27 -1.54 9.29 2.40
CA LEU A 27 -1.36 8.51 3.61
C LEU A 27 -0.88 7.10 3.23
N LEU A 28 0.31 6.74 3.73
CA LEU A 28 0.84 5.40 3.59
C LEU A 28 0.43 4.56 4.80
N LEU A 29 -0.21 3.44 4.54
CA LEU A 29 -0.60 2.44 5.54
C LEU A 29 0.09 1.12 5.22
N TYR A 30 0.87 0.58 6.13
CA TYR A 30 1.46 -0.74 5.99
C TYR A 30 0.81 -1.71 6.96
N ASP A 31 0.08 -2.67 6.39
CA ASP A 31 -0.61 -3.74 7.10
C ASP A 31 0.37 -4.85 7.45
N LEU A 32 0.63 -4.99 8.75
CA LEU A 32 1.56 -5.98 9.30
C LEU A 32 0.97 -7.40 9.27
N VAL A 33 -0.35 -7.54 9.25
CA VAL A 33 -1.03 -8.85 9.20
C VAL A 33 -0.94 -9.44 7.81
N HIS A 34 -1.25 -8.63 6.79
CA HIS A 34 -1.30 -9.08 5.40
C HIS A 34 -0.03 -8.76 4.61
N ASN A 35 0.98 -8.16 5.25
CA ASN A 35 2.23 -7.70 4.63
C ASN A 35 1.97 -6.87 3.35
N LYS A 36 1.09 -5.86 3.46
CA LYS A 36 0.60 -5.09 2.32
C LYS A 36 0.69 -3.60 2.60
N ALA A 37 1.30 -2.87 1.68
CA ALA A 37 1.33 -1.41 1.74
C ALA A 37 0.18 -0.83 0.92
N PHE A 38 -0.45 0.21 1.47
CA PHE A 38 -1.51 0.98 0.85
C PHE A 38 -1.10 2.44 0.77
N CYS A 39 -1.34 3.07 -0.37
CA CYS A 39 -1.29 4.51 -0.51
C CYS A 39 -2.69 5.04 -0.73
N LEU A 40 -3.14 5.91 0.16
CA LEU A 40 -4.41 6.61 0.11
C LEU A 40 -4.14 8.03 -0.37
N ASN A 41 -4.84 8.46 -1.41
CA ASN A 41 -4.83 9.86 -1.81
C ASN A 41 -5.58 10.76 -0.80
N SER A 42 -5.49 12.08 -0.98
CA SER A 42 -6.14 13.08 -0.12
C SER A 42 -7.58 12.76 0.25
N THR A 43 -8.45 12.51 -0.73
CA THR A 43 -9.86 12.16 -0.49
C THR A 43 -10.01 10.89 0.36
N SER A 44 -9.25 9.83 0.04
CA SER A 44 -9.34 8.56 0.78
C SER A 44 -8.79 8.69 2.19
N ARG A 45 -7.73 9.50 2.37
CA ARG A 45 -7.14 9.85 3.65
C ARG A 45 -8.15 10.58 4.53
N GLU A 46 -8.86 11.57 3.99
CA GLU A 46 -9.90 12.30 4.73
C GLU A 46 -11.03 11.37 5.17
N VAL A 47 -11.58 10.56 4.25
CA VAL A 47 -12.62 9.58 4.58
C VAL A 47 -12.14 8.65 5.69
N TRP A 48 -10.94 8.09 5.55
CA TRP A 48 -10.36 7.19 6.54
C TRP A 48 -10.17 7.87 7.90
N GLY A 49 -9.74 9.13 7.92
CA GLY A 49 -9.59 9.92 9.14
C GLY A 49 -10.92 10.24 9.84
N TYR A 50 -12.01 10.37 9.08
CA TYR A 50 -13.36 10.55 9.66
C TYR A 50 -14.00 9.25 10.15
N CYS A 51 -13.45 8.09 9.77
CA CYS A 51 -13.90 6.78 10.26
C CYS A 51 -13.40 6.53 11.69
N ASP A 52 -13.88 7.30 12.66
CA ASP A 52 -13.47 7.19 14.07
C ASP A 52 -14.42 6.32 14.91
N GLY A 53 -15.44 5.73 14.30
CA GLY A 53 -16.47 4.96 15.00
C GLY A 53 -17.52 5.82 15.70
N THR A 54 -17.55 7.14 15.44
CA THR A 54 -18.55 8.06 16.03
C THR A 54 -19.45 8.72 15.00
N ARG A 55 -18.94 9.00 13.79
CA ARG A 55 -19.70 9.62 12.70
C ARG A 55 -20.39 8.59 11.82
N SER A 56 -21.59 8.90 11.38
CA SER A 56 -22.30 8.10 10.39
C SER A 56 -21.76 8.37 8.98
N ALA A 57 -21.95 7.45 8.03
CA ALA A 57 -21.51 7.62 6.65
C ALA A 57 -22.19 8.83 5.98
N GLU A 58 -23.40 9.19 6.42
CA GLU A 58 -24.08 10.42 5.99
C GLU A 58 -23.41 11.68 6.53
N ASP A 59 -23.00 11.68 7.80
CA ASP A 59 -22.25 12.82 8.38
C ASP A 59 -20.92 13.02 7.64
N ILE A 60 -20.23 11.92 7.32
CA ILE A 60 -18.97 11.96 6.56
C ILE A 60 -19.21 12.50 5.14
N ALA A 61 -20.30 12.07 4.49
CA ALA A 61 -20.71 12.59 3.18
C ALA A 61 -21.01 14.10 3.21
N GLN A 62 -21.62 14.60 4.27
CA GLN A 62 -21.87 16.05 4.43
C GLN A 62 -20.57 16.84 4.61
N LEU A 63 -19.59 16.28 5.33
CA LEU A 63 -18.28 16.91 5.52
C LEU A 63 -17.46 16.99 4.22
N ILE A 64 -17.52 15.94 3.40
CA ILE A 64 -16.79 15.85 2.13
C ILE A 64 -17.53 16.55 0.99
N GLY A 65 -18.85 16.68 1.10
CA GLY A 65 -19.70 17.35 0.11
C GLY A 65 -20.12 16.49 -1.07
N ASP A 66 -19.70 15.22 -1.11
CA ASP A 66 -20.13 14.26 -2.13
C ASP A 66 -20.35 12.87 -1.52
N GLN A 67 -21.61 12.45 -1.52
CA GLN A 67 -22.03 11.15 -1.02
C GLN A 67 -21.38 10.02 -1.83
N ASP A 68 -21.43 10.05 -3.16
CA ASP A 68 -20.97 8.95 -4.01
C ASP A 68 -19.44 8.72 -3.86
N VAL A 69 -18.69 9.80 -3.62
CA VAL A 69 -17.25 9.74 -3.29
C VAL A 69 -17.00 8.99 -1.98
N VAL A 70 -17.71 9.36 -0.90
CA VAL A 70 -17.56 8.69 0.40
C VAL A 70 -17.93 7.21 0.30
N TRP A 71 -18.98 6.90 -0.46
CA TRP A 71 -19.40 5.54 -0.72
C TRP A 71 -18.33 4.69 -1.40
N LEU A 72 -17.71 5.25 -2.44
CA LEU A 72 -16.64 4.57 -3.14
C LEU A 72 -15.45 4.32 -2.21
N ALA A 73 -15.05 5.33 -1.44
CA ALA A 73 -13.94 5.24 -0.49
C ALA A 73 -14.20 4.18 0.60
N LEU A 74 -15.35 4.21 1.26
CA LEU A 74 -15.72 3.22 2.29
C LEU A 74 -15.75 1.79 1.74
N ASN A 75 -16.24 1.61 0.51
CA ASN A 75 -16.24 0.30 -0.14
C ASN A 75 -14.82 -0.20 -0.43
N GLU A 76 -13.92 0.67 -0.88
CA GLU A 76 -12.50 0.34 -1.12
C GLU A 76 -11.77 0.05 0.19
N LEU A 77 -11.97 0.86 1.23
CA LEU A 77 -11.39 0.65 2.57
C LEU A 77 -11.80 -0.70 3.16
N ARG A 78 -13.09 -1.03 3.10
CA ARG A 78 -13.63 -2.32 3.53
C ARG A 78 -13.01 -3.48 2.76
N SER A 79 -12.95 -3.37 1.43
CA SER A 79 -12.41 -4.44 0.57
C SER A 79 -10.92 -4.71 0.81
N ASN A 80 -10.21 -3.77 1.43
CA ASN A 80 -8.80 -3.88 1.80
C ASN A 80 -8.58 -4.15 3.30
N HIS A 81 -9.65 -4.49 4.06
CA HIS A 81 -9.58 -4.75 5.51
C HIS A 81 -9.01 -3.58 6.34
N LEU A 82 -9.22 -2.34 5.89
CA LEU A 82 -8.77 -1.13 6.59
C LEU A 82 -9.80 -0.58 7.59
N LEU A 83 -10.94 -1.26 7.75
CA LEU A 83 -11.99 -0.94 8.72
C LEU A 83 -12.09 -2.08 9.75
N THR A 84 -12.36 -1.72 11.01
CA THR A 84 -12.54 -2.67 12.12
C THR A 84 -13.95 -3.26 12.12
N ASN A 85 -14.94 -2.46 11.71
CA ASN A 85 -16.35 -2.80 11.85
C ASN A 85 -16.90 -3.26 10.51
N ASP A 86 -17.28 -4.54 10.43
CA ASP A 86 -18.09 -5.03 9.33
C ASP A 86 -19.49 -4.41 9.36
N LEU A 87 -20.13 -4.38 8.20
CA LEU A 87 -21.53 -3.98 8.14
C LEU A 87 -22.38 -4.94 8.97
N PRO A 88 -23.40 -4.44 9.68
CA PRO A 88 -24.33 -5.31 10.38
C PRO A 88 -24.91 -6.32 9.39
N SER A 89 -24.86 -7.60 9.78
CA SER A 89 -25.20 -8.75 8.94
C SER A 89 -26.52 -8.53 8.22
N GLY A 90 -26.49 -8.43 6.89
CA GLY A 90 -27.65 -8.12 6.03
C GLY A 90 -27.56 -6.79 5.29
N LYS A 91 -26.67 -5.87 5.66
CA LYS A 91 -26.37 -4.66 4.88
C LYS A 91 -25.20 -4.93 3.93
N VAL A 92 -25.49 -5.31 2.69
CA VAL A 92 -24.48 -5.36 1.62
C VAL A 92 -24.28 -3.93 1.13
N LEU A 93 -23.07 -3.33 1.18
CA LEU A 93 -22.82 -2.13 0.37
C LEU A 93 -23.15 -2.53 -1.07
N ASN A 94 -24.35 -2.18 -1.54
CA ASN A 94 -24.67 -2.14 -2.95
C ASN A 94 -23.98 -0.88 -3.49
N GLY A 95 -22.65 -0.92 -3.37
CA GLY A 95 -21.75 0.15 -3.66
C GLY A 95 -21.72 0.34 -5.16
N ILE A 96 -21.64 1.59 -5.54
CA ILE A 96 -21.38 1.98 -6.91
C ILE A 96 -19.98 1.46 -7.26
N SER A 97 -19.85 0.65 -8.32
CA SER A 97 -18.53 0.23 -8.78
C SER A 97 -17.67 1.45 -9.12
N ARG A 98 -16.34 1.38 -8.99
CA ARG A 98 -15.44 2.49 -9.37
C ARG A 98 -15.77 3.08 -10.74
N ARG A 99 -16.06 2.21 -11.72
CA ARG A 99 -16.49 2.60 -13.07
C ARG A 99 -17.83 3.35 -13.09
N GLU A 100 -18.78 2.90 -12.29
CA GLU A 100 -20.10 3.54 -12.19
C GLU A 100 -20.02 4.88 -11.43
N ALA A 101 -19.13 5.00 -10.44
CA ALA A 101 -18.91 6.24 -9.71
C ALA A 101 -18.27 7.30 -10.62
N ILE A 102 -17.28 6.89 -11.42
CA ILE A 102 -16.68 7.75 -12.45
C ILE A 102 -17.74 8.23 -13.46
N LYS A 103 -18.69 7.37 -13.85
CA LYS A 103 -19.78 7.77 -14.75
C LYS A 103 -20.74 8.78 -14.13
N ARG A 104 -20.99 8.68 -12.82
CA ARG A 104 -21.92 9.56 -12.09
C ARG A 104 -21.30 10.91 -11.73
N ILE A 105 -20.07 10.89 -11.25
CA ILE A 105 -19.27 12.07 -10.92
C ILE A 105 -18.89 12.81 -12.21
N GLY A 106 -18.69 12.08 -13.31
CA GLY A 106 -18.33 12.64 -14.61
C GLY A 106 -16.85 13.02 -14.70
N LEU A 107 -16.26 12.93 -15.90
CA LEU A 107 -14.83 13.17 -16.15
C LEU A 107 -14.38 14.65 -16.01
N GLY A 108 -15.22 15.53 -15.48
CA GLY A 108 -14.96 16.97 -15.34
C GLY A 108 -15.38 17.57 -14.00
N SER A 109 -15.70 16.74 -13.00
CA SER A 109 -16.01 17.24 -11.66
C SER A 109 -14.75 17.80 -10.97
N ALA A 110 -14.94 18.77 -10.07
CA ALA A 110 -13.86 19.27 -9.22
C ALA A 110 -13.49 18.31 -8.05
N ALA A 111 -14.23 17.21 -7.86
CA ALA A 111 -13.98 16.25 -6.80
C ALA A 111 -12.89 15.25 -7.19
N ALA A 112 -11.89 15.07 -6.32
CA ALA A 112 -10.84 14.08 -6.50
C ALA A 112 -11.37 12.67 -6.18
N LEU A 113 -11.28 11.76 -7.15
CA LEU A 113 -11.73 10.37 -6.96
C LEU A 113 -10.90 9.67 -5.88
N PRO A 114 -11.52 8.92 -4.96
CA PRO A 114 -10.79 8.17 -3.95
C PRO A 114 -10.01 7.02 -4.61
N VAL A 115 -8.71 6.97 -4.35
CA VAL A 115 -7.80 5.94 -4.85
C VAL A 115 -7.05 5.32 -3.68
N ILE A 116 -7.15 3.99 -3.59
CA ILE A 116 -6.33 3.16 -2.71
C ILE A 116 -5.47 2.26 -3.59
N LEU A 117 -4.19 2.57 -3.67
CA LEU A 117 -3.21 1.72 -4.35
C LEU A 117 -2.65 0.73 -3.36
N SER A 118 -2.58 -0.55 -3.75
CA SER A 118 -2.05 -1.58 -2.87
C SER A 118 -0.86 -2.26 -3.53
N MET A 119 0.27 -2.32 -2.82
CA MET A 119 1.50 -2.94 -3.29
C MET A 119 1.86 -4.10 -2.37
N ALA A 120 2.09 -5.28 -2.96
CA ALA A 120 2.65 -6.41 -2.24
C ALA A 120 4.13 -6.11 -1.99
N ALA A 121 4.55 -6.12 -0.72
CA ALA A 121 5.97 -5.98 -0.41
C ALA A 121 6.71 -7.21 -0.98
N PRO A 122 7.79 -7.03 -1.77
CA PRO A 122 8.58 -8.16 -2.23
C PRO A 122 9.10 -8.92 -1.01
N THR A 123 8.85 -10.23 -0.96
CA THR A 123 9.37 -11.08 0.10
C THR A 123 10.88 -10.98 0.10
N ALA A 124 11.51 -10.67 1.23
CA ALA A 124 12.97 -10.45 1.34
C ALA A 124 13.84 -11.59 0.77
N ALA A 125 13.29 -12.80 0.65
CA ALA A 125 13.94 -13.96 0.02
C ALA A 125 14.16 -13.81 -1.50
N GLN A 126 13.46 -12.89 -2.17
CA GLN A 126 13.65 -12.62 -3.61
C GLN A 126 14.74 -11.57 -3.87
N THR A 127 15.38 -11.04 -2.83
CA THR A 127 16.60 -10.24 -2.93
C THR A 127 17.83 -11.10 -2.61
N GLN A 128 17.90 -12.30 -3.20
CA GLN A 128 19.20 -12.92 -3.42
C GLN A 128 19.73 -12.40 -4.75
N SER A 129 20.57 -11.37 -4.70
CA SER A 129 21.50 -11.12 -5.80
C SER A 129 22.34 -12.38 -5.96
N ILE A 130 22.05 -13.20 -6.97
CA ILE A 130 22.88 -14.33 -7.39
C ILE A 130 24.18 -13.73 -7.94
N CYS A 131 25.08 -13.35 -7.04
CA CYS A 131 26.45 -12.94 -7.38
C CYS A 131 27.47 -13.60 -6.43
N GLY A 132 27.07 -14.66 -5.73
CA GLY A 132 27.91 -15.31 -4.70
C GLY A 132 28.33 -16.75 -5.00
N LYS A 133 27.75 -17.45 -6.00
CA LYS A 133 28.02 -18.89 -6.19
C LYS A 133 28.25 -19.38 -7.63
N GLN A 134 28.04 -18.54 -8.64
CA GLN A 134 28.31 -18.92 -10.05
C GLN A 134 29.59 -18.32 -10.62
N CYS A 135 30.32 -17.51 -9.85
CA CYS A 135 31.66 -17.07 -10.22
C CYS A 135 32.76 -18.00 -9.66
N GLY A 136 32.40 -19.19 -9.18
CA GLY A 136 33.35 -20.13 -8.59
C GLY A 136 34.19 -20.87 -9.61
N ASN A 137 33.65 -21.16 -10.80
CA ASN A 137 34.29 -22.07 -11.76
C ASN A 137 34.24 -21.61 -13.23
N ASP A 138 33.69 -20.44 -13.52
CA ASP A 138 33.67 -19.94 -14.88
C ASP A 138 34.79 -18.92 -15.08
N THR A 139 35.58 -19.16 -16.12
CA THR A 139 36.70 -18.41 -16.69
C THR A 139 36.39 -16.92 -17.02
N ALA A 140 35.32 -16.35 -16.48
CA ALA A 140 34.69 -15.08 -16.85
C ALA A 140 35.02 -13.88 -15.92
N CYS A 141 35.53 -14.09 -14.69
CA CYS A 141 36.25 -13.02 -13.95
C CYS A 141 37.76 -13.35 -13.95
N ASN A 142 38.38 -13.45 -15.13
CA ASN A 142 39.83 -13.64 -15.26
C ASN A 142 40.61 -12.31 -15.24
N SER A 143 39.91 -11.18 -15.13
CA SER A 143 40.51 -9.85 -15.15
C SER A 143 39.68 -8.86 -14.35
N ILE A 144 40.35 -8.01 -13.58
CA ILE A 144 39.74 -6.87 -12.90
C ILE A 144 39.14 -5.96 -13.97
N GLY A 145 37.85 -5.62 -13.85
CA GLY A 145 37.15 -4.80 -14.84
C GLY A 145 36.31 -5.58 -15.86
N SER A 146 36.27 -6.91 -15.82
CA SER A 146 35.32 -7.66 -16.66
C SER A 146 33.88 -7.53 -16.15
N VAL A 147 32.93 -7.51 -17.09
CA VAL A 147 31.49 -7.47 -16.81
C VAL A 147 30.96 -8.89 -16.91
N CYS A 148 30.41 -9.42 -15.83
CA CYS A 148 29.72 -10.70 -15.89
C CYS A 148 28.43 -10.54 -16.72
N PRO A 149 28.22 -11.31 -17.81
CA PRO A 149 27.04 -11.17 -18.65
C PRO A 149 25.72 -11.43 -17.90
N SER A 150 25.79 -12.18 -16.80
CA SER A 150 24.64 -12.45 -15.91
C SER A 150 24.41 -11.34 -14.87
N CYS A 151 25.32 -10.37 -14.73
CA CYS A 151 25.24 -9.28 -13.75
C CYS A 151 25.31 -7.96 -14.49
N VAL A 152 24.16 -7.43 -14.91
CA VAL A 152 24.10 -6.14 -15.58
C VAL A 152 24.57 -5.03 -14.63
N GLY A 153 25.70 -4.41 -14.95
CA GLY A 153 26.16 -3.17 -14.31
C GLY A 153 27.06 -3.30 -13.08
N MET A 154 27.54 -4.50 -12.73
CA MET A 154 28.56 -4.66 -11.67
C MET A 154 29.93 -5.03 -12.27
N LEU A 155 30.96 -4.36 -11.79
CA LEU A 155 32.36 -4.61 -12.14
C LEU A 155 32.92 -5.72 -11.24
N CYS A 156 33.67 -6.70 -11.77
CA CYS A 156 34.46 -7.59 -10.91
C CYS A 156 35.52 -6.73 -10.20
N THR A 157 35.33 -6.43 -8.90
CA THR A 157 36.39 -5.89 -8.04
C THR A 157 37.19 -7.07 -7.49
N ALA A 158 38.51 -7.00 -7.56
CA ALA A 158 39.37 -7.99 -6.90
C ALA A 158 38.97 -8.07 -5.42
N LEU A 159 38.69 -9.28 -4.94
CA LEU A 159 38.79 -9.55 -3.52
C LEU A 159 40.28 -9.39 -3.16
N PRO A 160 40.63 -8.69 -2.08
CA PRO A 160 41.99 -8.71 -1.59
C PRO A 160 42.30 -10.13 -1.12
N ASP A 161 43.12 -10.84 -1.90
CA ASP A 161 43.72 -12.09 -1.46
C ASP A 161 44.76 -11.78 -0.38
N ASP A 162 44.43 -12.29 0.80
CA ASP A 162 45.31 -12.75 1.88
C ASP A 162 46.06 -11.79 2.81
N GLU A 163 45.90 -12.15 4.10
CA GLU A 163 46.80 -11.98 5.24
C GLU A 163 46.69 -10.70 6.08
N ILE A 164 45.80 -10.71 7.09
CA ILE A 164 46.13 -10.13 8.40
C ILE A 164 45.68 -11.10 9.50
N THR A 165 46.69 -11.58 10.20
CA THR A 165 46.71 -12.34 11.45
C THR A 165 45.71 -11.83 12.51
N ILE A 166 45.04 -12.77 13.17
CA ILE A 166 44.35 -12.51 14.43
C ILE A 166 45.44 -12.42 15.53
N GLU A 167 45.87 -11.20 15.87
CA GLU A 167 46.46 -10.96 17.19
C GLU A 167 45.34 -10.65 18.18
N ILE A 168 45.05 -11.62 19.05
CA ILE A 168 44.32 -11.41 20.28
C ILE A 168 45.36 -11.05 21.33
N ASN A 169 45.35 -9.83 21.87
CA ASN A 169 45.76 -9.58 23.25
C ASN A 169 45.24 -8.21 23.71
N GLY A 170 44.77 -8.18 24.96
CA GLY A 170 44.21 -7.00 25.62
C GLY A 170 45.22 -5.97 26.06
#